data_AF-A0ABC8TKQ7-F1
#
_entry.id   AF-A0ABC8TKQ7-F1
#
_cell.length_a   1.000
_cell.length_b   1.000
_cell.length_c   1.000
_cell.angle_alpha   90.00
_cell.angle_beta   90.00
_cell.angle_gamma   90.00
#
_symmetry.space_group_name_H-M   'P 1'
#
loop_
_entity.id
_entity.type
_entity.pdbx_description
1 polymer ?
#
loop_
_entity_poly.entity_id
_entity_poly.type
_entity_poly.pdbx_seq_one_letter_code
_entity_poly.pdbx_strand_id
1 'polypeptide(L)'
;MDGGANLDAQIEVLLNVEKQMRLNGDVAGTRKAVTEILQLCFEARAWKALNDQIVLLSKRRGQLKQAVTAMVQQAMQYIDETPDLETRIELIKTLTIYVEIERARLIKRLAKIKEEQGLIAEAADLMQEIAVSL
;
A
#
# COMPACT_ATOMS: atom_id res chain seq x y z
N MET A 1 -10.37 23.82 -10.14
CA MET A 1 -9.45 23.31 -9.12
C MET A 1 -10.28 23.11 -7.86
N ASP A 2 -10.84 21.92 -7.64
CA ASP A 2 -11.72 21.66 -6.47
C ASP A 2 -11.75 20.18 -6.02
N GLY A 3 -11.37 19.23 -6.89
CA GLY A 3 -11.43 17.80 -6.55
C GLY A 3 -10.49 17.31 -5.45
N GLY A 4 -9.38 18.01 -5.18
CA GLY A 4 -8.40 17.60 -4.17
C GLY A 4 -8.83 17.85 -2.73
N ALA A 5 -9.55 18.94 -2.46
CA ALA A 5 -10.00 19.30 -1.11
C ALA A 5 -11.11 18.36 -0.61
N ASN A 6 -11.95 17.87 -1.53
CA ASN A 6 -13.01 16.92 -1.20
C ASN A 6 -12.44 15.52 -0.88
N LEU A 7 -11.37 15.11 -1.57
CA LEU A 7 -10.71 13.83 -1.29
C LEU A 7 -10.13 13.79 0.13
N ASP A 8 -9.40 14.82 0.54
CA ASP A 8 -8.79 14.88 1.87
C ASP A 8 -9.84 14.84 2.99
N ALA A 9 -10.93 15.61 2.83
CA ALA A 9 -12.07 15.58 3.75
C ALA A 9 -12.73 14.21 3.83
N GLN A 10 -12.90 13.50 2.71
CA GLN A 10 -13.46 12.15 2.70
C GLN A 10 -12.52 11.14 3.36
N ILE A 11 -11.21 11.27 3.12
CA ILE A 11 -10.18 10.44 3.78
C ILE A 11 -10.22 10.67 5.29
N GLU A 12 -10.28 11.91 5.76
CA GLU A 12 -10.40 12.22 7.19
C GLU A 12 -11.63 11.59 7.84
N VAL A 13 -12.78 11.65 7.16
CA VAL A 13 -14.01 11.00 7.63
C VAL A 13 -13.80 9.49 7.78
N LEU A 14 -13.25 8.83 6.75
CA LEU A 14 -12.99 7.39 6.80
C LEU A 14 -11.91 7.02 7.82
N LEU A 15 -10.88 7.84 8.02
CA LEU A 15 -9.87 7.64 9.05
C LEU A 15 -10.48 7.71 10.45
N ASN A 16 -11.48 8.57 10.66
CA ASN A 16 -12.21 8.64 11.91
C ASN A 16 -13.11 7.41 12.10
N VAL A 17 -13.78 6.95 11.03
CA VAL A 17 -14.56 5.70 11.05
C VAL A 17 -13.66 4.50 11.37
N GLU A 18 -12.53 4.37 10.68
CA GLU A 18 -11.50 3.34 10.95
C GLU A 18 -11.10 3.36 12.42
N LYS A 19 -10.80 4.54 12.97
CA LYS A 19 -10.43 4.71 14.38
C LYS A 19 -11.55 4.23 15.31
N GLN A 20 -12.80 4.58 15.04
CA GLN A 20 -13.95 4.14 15.83
C GLN A 20 -14.13 2.61 15.77
N MET A 21 -14.10 2.02 14.58
CA MET A 21 -14.24 0.56 14.39
C MET A 21 -13.11 -0.20 15.09
N ARG A 22 -11.88 0.30 15.01
CA ARG A 22 -10.72 -0.26 15.69
C ARG A 22 -10.86 -0.20 17.22
N LEU A 23 -11.35 0.91 17.76
CA LEU A 23 -11.61 1.05 19.20
C LEU A 23 -12.74 0.15 19.67
N ASN A 24 -13.74 -0.09 18.83
CA ASN A 24 -14.84 -1.01 19.09
C ASN A 24 -14.45 -2.49 18.94
N GLY A 25 -13.23 -2.79 18.50
CA GLY A 25 -12.77 -4.15 18.21
C GLY A 25 -13.38 -4.77 16.95
N ASP A 26 -14.03 -3.95 16.10
CA ASP A 26 -14.68 -4.40 14.88
C ASP A 26 -13.66 -4.53 13.75
N VAL A 27 -13.13 -5.74 13.58
CA VAL A 27 -12.09 -6.05 12.59
C VAL A 27 -12.62 -5.89 11.16
N ALA A 28 -13.88 -6.26 10.91
CA ALA A 28 -14.48 -6.23 9.59
C ALA A 28 -14.70 -4.79 9.10
N GLY A 29 -15.22 -3.93 9.99
CA GLY A 29 -15.42 -2.51 9.78
C GLY A 29 -14.10 -1.76 9.66
N THR A 30 -13.10 -2.10 10.49
CA THR A 30 -11.74 -1.54 10.34
C THR A 30 -11.20 -1.87 8.96
N ARG A 31 -11.18 -3.15 8.57
CA ARG A 31 -10.73 -3.61 7.25
C ARG A 31 -11.45 -2.86 6.12
N LYS A 32 -12.78 -2.76 6.20
CA LYS A 32 -13.60 -2.09 5.18
C LYS A 32 -13.23 -0.62 5.06
N ALA A 33 -13.11 0.10 6.18
CA ALA A 33 -12.71 1.50 6.17
C ALA A 33 -11.33 1.69 5.53
N VAL A 34 -10.35 0.82 5.85
CA VAL A 34 -9.02 0.90 5.23
C VAL A 34 -9.08 0.68 3.73
N THR A 35 -9.84 -0.32 3.27
CA THR A 35 -10.00 -0.60 1.84
C THR A 35 -10.73 0.52 1.10
N GLU A 36 -11.73 1.15 1.72
CA GLU A 36 -12.44 2.29 1.13
C GLU A 36 -11.54 3.54 0.99
N ILE A 37 -10.66 3.80 1.97
CA ILE A 37 -9.68 4.90 1.87
C ILE A 37 -8.79 4.70 0.64
N LEU A 38 -8.29 3.47 0.45
CA LEU A 38 -7.45 3.14 -0.70
C LEU A 38 -8.22 3.26 -2.01
N GLN A 39 -9.47 2.79 -2.04
CA GLN A 39 -10.33 2.87 -3.21
C GLN A 39 -10.61 4.32 -3.62
N LEU A 40 -10.94 5.21 -2.66
CA LEU A 40 -11.12 6.64 -2.93
C LEU A 40 -9.86 7.28 -3.52
N CYS A 41 -8.69 6.97 -2.97
CA CYS A 41 -7.43 7.49 -3.50
C CYS A 41 -7.16 6.96 -4.92
N PHE A 42 -7.51 5.70 -5.19
CA PHE A 42 -7.38 5.08 -6.51
C PHE A 42 -8.35 5.69 -7.54
N GLU A 43 -9.63 5.87 -7.19
CA GLU A 43 -10.64 6.50 -8.05
C GLU A 43 -10.29 7.95 -8.39
N ALA A 44 -9.73 8.68 -7.42
CA ALA A 44 -9.20 10.03 -7.64
C ALA A 44 -7.86 10.05 -8.40
N ARG A 45 -7.29 8.88 -8.73
CA ARG A 45 -5.93 8.69 -9.28
C ARG A 45 -4.84 9.38 -8.46
N ALA A 46 -5.07 9.55 -7.16
CA ALA A 46 -4.19 10.21 -6.21
C ALA A 46 -3.21 9.21 -5.58
N TRP A 47 -2.34 8.63 -6.39
CA TRP A 47 -1.37 7.60 -5.98
C TRP A 47 -0.43 8.04 -4.84
N LYS A 48 -0.05 9.32 -4.84
CA LYS A 48 0.74 9.91 -3.77
C LYS A 48 0.01 9.90 -2.42
N ALA A 49 -1.28 10.26 -2.43
CA ALA A 49 -2.13 10.20 -1.24
C ALA A 49 -2.32 8.76 -0.79
N LEU A 50 -2.54 7.82 -1.71
CA LEU A 50 -2.65 6.38 -1.43
C LEU A 50 -1.41 5.86 -0.69
N ASN A 51 -0.21 6.18 -1.19
CA ASN A 51 1.04 5.80 -0.54
C ASN A 51 1.18 6.41 0.87
N ASP A 52 0.82 7.68 1.04
CA ASP A 52 0.86 8.35 2.34
C ASP A 52 -0.09 7.67 3.34
N GLN A 53 -1.31 7.34 2.93
CA GLN A 53 -2.28 6.63 3.77
C GLN A 53 -1.79 5.24 4.17
N ILE A 54 -1.20 4.48 3.24
CA ILE A 54 -0.61 3.16 3.53
C ILE A 54 0.48 3.29 4.60
N VAL A 55 1.38 4.27 4.46
CA VAL A 55 2.46 4.52 5.42
C VAL A 55 1.89 4.93 6.78
N LEU A 56 0.92 5.85 6.79
CA LEU A 56 0.27 6.34 8.00
C LEU A 56 -0.39 5.20 8.78
N LEU A 57 -1.19 4.38 8.09
CA LEU A 57 -1.94 3.27 8.68
C LEU A 57 -1.01 2.15 9.15
N SER A 58 0.08 1.89 8.42
CA SER A 58 1.07 0.87 8.80
C SER A 58 1.94 1.30 9.98
N LYS A 59 2.24 2.61 10.13
CA LYS A 59 2.96 3.17 11.29
C LYS A 59 2.07 3.38 12.52
N ARG A 60 0.76 3.27 12.39
CA ARG A 60 -0.20 3.54 13.46
C ARG A 60 -0.08 2.48 14.57
N ARG A 61 0.39 2.89 15.75
CA ARG A 61 0.47 2.01 16.93
C ARG A 61 -0.92 1.51 17.33
N GLY A 62 -1.11 0.19 17.30
CA GLY A 62 -2.37 -0.47 17.61
C GLY A 62 -3.28 -0.72 16.41
N GLN A 63 -2.77 -0.63 15.18
CA GLN A 63 -3.48 -1.10 14.00
C GLN A 63 -3.63 -2.63 14.00
N LEU A 64 -4.76 -3.12 13.50
CA LEU A 64 -5.04 -4.55 13.40
C LEU A 64 -4.23 -5.16 12.26
N LYS A 65 -3.48 -6.24 12.55
CA LYS A 65 -2.70 -6.96 11.51
C LYS A 65 -3.57 -7.35 10.31
N GLN A 66 -4.79 -7.82 10.55
CA GLN A 66 -5.74 -8.19 9.50
C GLN A 66 -6.13 -7.00 8.59
N ALA A 67 -6.24 -5.80 9.16
CA ALA A 67 -6.54 -4.59 8.41
C ALA A 67 -5.33 -4.17 7.54
N VAL A 68 -4.11 -4.24 8.07
CA VAL A 68 -2.87 -4.00 7.31
C VAL A 68 -2.73 -5.01 6.17
N THR A 69 -2.93 -6.31 6.45
CA THR A 69 -2.87 -7.36 5.42
C THR A 69 -3.89 -7.12 4.30
N ALA A 70 -5.13 -6.77 4.65
CA ALA A 70 -6.17 -6.47 3.66
C ALA A 70 -5.84 -5.23 2.82
N MET A 71 -5.36 -4.17 3.47
CA MET A 71 -4.91 -2.95 2.81
C MET A 71 -3.81 -3.24 1.79
N VAL A 72 -2.82 -4.04 2.16
CA VAL A 72 -1.71 -4.37 1.26
C VAL A 72 -2.17 -5.28 0.12
N GLN A 73 -2.98 -6.30 0.40
CA GLN A 73 -3.54 -7.14 -0.65
C GLN A 73 -4.35 -6.34 -1.69
N GLN A 74 -5.08 -5.31 -1.25
CA GLN A 74 -5.78 -4.39 -2.15
C GLN A 74 -4.78 -3.54 -2.95
N ALA A 75 -3.81 -2.92 -2.28
CA ALA A 75 -2.77 -2.13 -2.94
C ALA A 75 -1.98 -2.96 -3.97
N MET A 76 -1.78 -4.26 -3.72
CA MET A 76 -1.12 -5.18 -4.64
C MET A 76 -1.87 -5.38 -5.96
N GLN A 77 -3.20 -5.23 -5.94
CA GLN A 77 -4.02 -5.29 -7.16
C GLN A 77 -3.85 -4.00 -7.97
N TYR A 78 -3.77 -2.85 -7.28
CA TYR A 78 -3.58 -1.55 -7.94
C TYR A 78 -2.20 -1.37 -8.58
N ILE A 79 -1.19 -2.14 -8.15
CA ILE A 79 0.15 -2.14 -8.79
C ILE A 79 0.05 -2.38 -10.31
N ASP A 80 -0.87 -3.22 -10.78
CA ASP A 80 -1.01 -3.49 -12.22
C ASP A 80 -1.77 -2.37 -12.96
N GLU A 81 -2.62 -1.63 -12.24
CA GLU A 81 -3.40 -0.51 -12.78
C GLU A 81 -2.69 0.84 -12.67
N THR A 82 -1.44 0.86 -12.19
CA THR A 82 -0.65 2.09 -12.12
C THR A 82 -0.39 2.63 -13.54
N PRO A 83 -0.58 3.95 -13.77
CA PRO A 83 -0.36 4.55 -15.09
C PRO A 83 1.12 4.60 -15.47
N ASP A 84 1.99 4.69 -14.46
CA ASP A 84 3.42 4.93 -14.62
C ASP A 84 4.24 3.90 -13.84
N LEU A 85 5.36 3.51 -14.45
CA LEU A 85 6.32 2.57 -13.88
C LEU A 85 6.95 3.09 -12.59
N GLU A 86 7.17 4.41 -12.49
CA GLU A 86 7.70 5.05 -11.28
C GLU A 86 6.74 4.87 -10.09
N THR A 87 5.46 5.20 -10.29
CA THR A 87 4.40 4.99 -9.30
C THR A 87 4.31 3.52 -8.87
N ARG A 88 4.46 2.61 -9.83
CA ARG A 88 4.50 1.16 -9.59
C ARG A 88 5.64 0.77 -8.65
N ILE A 89 6.84 1.25 -8.94
CA ILE A 89 8.06 0.99 -8.14
C ILE A 89 7.91 1.56 -6.73
N GLU A 90 7.43 2.80 -6.59
CA GLU A 90 7.21 3.43 -5.29
C GLU A 90 6.19 2.68 -4.44
N LEU A 91 5.08 2.23 -5.03
CA LEU A 91 4.06 1.47 -4.34
C LEU A 91 4.62 0.11 -3.87
N ILE A 92 5.32 -0.63 -4.74
CA ILE A 92 5.93 -1.92 -4.36
C ILE A 92 6.96 -1.72 -3.23
N LYS A 93 7.80 -0.68 -3.32
CA LYS A 93 8.81 -0.36 -2.31
C LYS A 93 8.16 0.04 -0.97
N THR A 94 7.03 0.73 -0.99
CA THR A 94 6.28 1.03 0.23
C THR A 94 5.75 -0.25 0.86
N LEU A 95 5.13 -1.12 0.07
CA LEU A 95 4.50 -2.36 0.56
C LEU A 95 5.52 -3.37 1.12
N THR A 96 6.73 -3.44 0.54
CA THR A 96 7.80 -4.36 0.99
C THR A 96 8.27 -4.11 2.43
N ILE A 97 8.10 -2.88 2.93
CA ILE A 97 8.52 -2.49 4.28
C ILE A 97 7.51 -2.98 5.34
N TYR A 98 6.23 -3.06 4.97
CA TYR A 98 5.15 -3.30 5.94
C TYR A 98 4.56 -4.72 5.87
N VAL A 99 4.98 -5.55 4.90
CA VAL A 99 4.50 -6.92 4.79
C VAL A 99 5.65 -7.90 4.78
N GLU A 100 5.98 -8.43 5.95
CA GLU A 100 6.98 -9.49 6.11
C GLU A 100 6.57 -10.77 5.36
N ILE A 101 5.29 -11.15 5.42
CA ILE A 101 4.77 -12.43 4.87
C ILE A 101 4.79 -12.45 3.33
N GLU A 102 4.59 -11.32 2.67
CA GLU A 102 4.54 -11.20 1.20
C GLU A 102 5.74 -10.45 0.62
N ARG A 103 6.72 -10.06 1.46
CA ARG A 103 7.95 -9.35 1.08
C ARG A 103 8.62 -10.04 -0.11
N ALA A 104 8.82 -11.36 -0.01
CA ALA A 104 9.47 -12.14 -1.05
C ALA A 104 8.73 -12.10 -2.41
N ARG A 105 7.39 -12.10 -2.39
CA ARG A 105 6.57 -12.04 -3.61
C ARG A 105 6.65 -10.67 -4.27
N LEU A 106 6.60 -9.61 -3.46
CA LEU A 106 6.70 -8.21 -3.90
C LEU A 106 8.07 -7.91 -4.49
N ILE A 107 9.14 -8.30 -3.79
CA ILE A 107 10.50 -8.08 -4.25
C ILE A 107 10.79 -8.86 -5.53
N LYS A 108 10.31 -10.11 -5.66
CA LYS A 108 10.46 -10.88 -6.91
C LYS A 108 9.78 -10.20 -8.09
N ARG A 109 8.58 -9.62 -7.90
CA ARG A 109 7.92 -8.81 -8.93
C ARG A 109 8.71 -7.54 -9.24
N LEU A 110 9.22 -6.84 -8.23
CA LEU A 110 10.02 -5.63 -8.41
C LEU A 110 11.32 -5.90 -9.18
N ALA A 111 12.04 -6.96 -8.80
CA ALA A 111 13.25 -7.40 -9.47
C ALA A 111 12.98 -7.67 -10.94
N LYS A 112 11.94 -8.44 -11.27
CA LYS A 112 11.56 -8.69 -12.66
C LYS A 112 11.25 -7.40 -13.44
N ILE A 113 10.49 -6.48 -12.84
CA ILE A 113 10.18 -5.17 -13.45
C ILE A 113 11.47 -4.35 -13.69
N LYS A 114 12.44 -4.39 -12.77
CA LYS A 114 13.73 -3.73 -12.90
C LYS A 114 14.62 -4.43 -13.96
N GLU A 115 14.58 -5.75 -14.04
CA GLU A 115 15.27 -6.51 -15.10
C GLU A 115 14.77 -6.14 -16.49
N GLU A 116 13.45 -6.07 -16.67
CA GLU A 116 12.82 -5.68 -17.94
C GLU A 116 13.16 -4.23 -18.35
N GLN A 117 13.48 -3.36 -17.38
CA GLN A 117 13.97 -2.00 -17.62
C GLN A 117 15.48 -1.93 -17.93
N GLY A 118 16.19 -3.06 -17.91
CA GLY A 118 17.65 -3.10 -18.03
C GLY A 118 18.40 -2.72 -16.74
N LEU A 119 17.69 -2.53 -15.62
CA LEU A 119 18.26 -2.23 -14.31
C LEU A 119 18.65 -3.53 -13.57
N ILE A 120 19.50 -4.34 -14.22
CA ILE A 120 19.91 -5.68 -13.74
C ILE A 120 20.59 -5.61 -12.37
N ALA A 121 21.39 -4.56 -12.12
CA ALA A 121 22.10 -4.38 -10.85
C ALA A 121 21.13 -4.16 -9.67
N GLU A 122 20.11 -3.30 -9.83
CA GLU A 122 19.10 -3.10 -8.79
C GLU A 122 18.24 -4.35 -8.58
N ALA A 123 17.91 -5.08 -9.66
CA ALA A 123 17.16 -6.32 -9.54
C ALA A 123 17.92 -7.42 -8.79
N ALA A 124 19.23 -7.53 -9.04
CA ALA A 124 20.10 -8.48 -8.35
C ALA A 124 20.22 -8.15 -6.85
N ASP A 125 20.41 -6.87 -6.49
CA ASP A 125 20.48 -6.41 -5.10
C ASP A 125 19.19 -6.76 -4.32
N LEU A 126 18.04 -6.45 -4.93
CA LEU A 126 16.73 -6.81 -4.40
C LEU A 126 16.57 -8.33 -4.19
N MET A 127 17.00 -9.16 -5.14
CA MET A 127 16.93 -10.62 -5.03
C MET A 127 17.88 -11.17 -3.96
N GLN A 128 19.05 -10.55 -3.77
CA GLN A 128 19.99 -10.94 -2.70
C GLN A 128 19.42 -10.68 -1.31
N GLU A 129 18.67 -9.60 -1.10
CA GLU A 129 18.00 -9.34 0.19
C GLU A 129 16.98 -10.42 0.59
N ILE A 130 16.29 -11.04 -0.38
CA ILE A 130 15.40 -12.18 -0.09
C ILE A 130 16.24 -13.42 0.23
N ALA A 131 17.26 -13.69 -0.58
CA ALA A 131 18.07 -14.90 -0.47
C ALA A 131 18.83 -15.01 0.86
N VAL A 132 19.17 -13.89 1.49
CA VAL A 132 19.81 -13.87 2.82
C VAL A 132 18.82 -13.97 3.99
N SER A 133 17.50 -13.80 3.73
CA SER A 133 16.45 -13.82 4.75
C SER A 133 15.64 -15.14 4.79
N LEU A 134 15.95 -16.10 3.91
CA LEU A 134 15.40 -17.46 3.87
C LEU A 134 16.40 -18.46 4.45
#